data_AF-A0AAI9R598-F1
#
_entry.id   AF-A0AAI9R598-F1
#
_cell.length_a   1.000
_cell.length_b   1.000
_cell.length_c   1.000
_cell.angle_alpha   90.00
_cell.angle_beta   90.00
_cell.angle_gamma   90.00
#
_symmetry.space_group_name_H-M   'P 1'
#
loop_
_entity.id
_entity.type
_entity.pdbx_description
1 polymer ?
#
loop_
_entity_poly.entity_id
_entity_poly.type
_entity_poly.pdbx_seq_one_letter_code
_entity_poly.pdbx_strand_id
1 'polypeptide(L)' 'MAKDVPRESRLKAAAVVAVLLELSEGDFLTPSGQRDSGLAWSKDHRRVLIGRRNLFRARTRRSTTR' A
#
# COMPACT_ATOMS: atom_id res chain seq x y z
N MET A 1 -9.54 -24.53 38.14
CA MET A 1 -8.16 -24.35 38.65
C MET A 1 -7.27 -24.06 37.46
N ALA A 2 -6.89 -22.80 37.22
CA ALA A 2 -5.93 -22.48 36.16
C ALA A 2 -4.60 -23.12 36.55
N LYS A 3 -4.17 -24.11 35.76
CA LYS A 3 -2.88 -24.78 35.97
C LYS A 3 -1.81 -23.71 35.83
N ASP A 4 -0.96 -23.53 36.84
CA ASP A 4 0.15 -22.56 36.75
C ASP A 4 1.08 -22.98 35.61
N VAL A 5 0.84 -22.38 34.44
CA VAL A 5 1.67 -22.62 33.26
C VAL A 5 3.02 -21.97 33.55
N PRO A 6 4.13 -22.74 33.49
CA PRO A 6 5.47 -22.22 33.70
C PRO A 6 5.72 -21.01 32.81
N ARG A 7 6.42 -20.00 33.32
CA ARG A 7 6.73 -18.75 32.59
C ARG A 7 7.36 -19.03 31.22
N GLU A 8 8.25 -20.00 31.15
CA GLU A 8 8.90 -20.42 29.90
C GLU A 8 7.90 -20.90 28.84
N SER A 9 6.90 -21.69 29.24
CA SER A 9 5.87 -22.17 28.31
C SER A 9 5.01 -21.02 27.77
N ARG A 10 4.75 -19.99 28.59
CA ARG A 10 4.05 -18.78 28.13
C ARG A 10 4.89 -17.99 27.13
N LEU A 11 6.19 -17.87 27.37
CA LEU A 11 7.11 -17.20 26.46
C LEU A 11 7.24 -17.93 25.12
N LYS A 12 7.32 -19.27 25.13
CA LYS A 12 7.33 -20.08 23.91
C LYS A 12 6.03 -19.91 23.11
N ALA A 13 4.88 -19.96 23.79
CA ALA A 13 3.59 -19.72 23.14
C ALA A 13 3.50 -18.32 22.54
N ALA A 14 3.96 -17.29 23.26
CA ALA A 14 3.99 -15.91 22.76
C ALA A 14 4.89 -15.76 21.53
N ALA A 15 6.07 -16.39 21.52
CA ALA A 15 6.98 -16.36 20.38
C ALA A 15 6.37 -17.03 19.13
N VAL A 16 5.71 -18.18 19.30
CA VAL A 16 5.01 -18.86 18.20
C VAL A 16 3.88 -18.00 17.65
N VAL A 17 3.06 -17.41 18.52
CA VAL A 17 1.96 -16.52 18.10
C VAL A 17 2.49 -15.29 17.36
N ALA A 18 3.59 -14.69 17.82
CA ALA A 18 4.20 -13.54 17.15
C ALA A 18 4.64 -13.88 15.72
N VAL A 19 5.28 -15.03 15.52
CA VAL A 19 5.68 -15.49 14.17
C VAL A 19 4.46 -15.77 13.30
N LEU A 20 3.42 -16.41 13.85
CA LEU A 20 2.19 -16.67 13.10
C LEU A 20 1.48 -15.37 12.71
N LEU A 21 1.49 -14.35 13.57
CA LEU A 21 0.94 -13.02 13.27
C LEU A 21 1.71 -12.36 12.12
N GLU A 22 3.03 -12.31 12.21
CA GLU A 22 3.90 -11.76 11.15
C GLU A 22 3.66 -12.46 9.81
N LEU A 23 3.57 -13.80 9.81
CA LEU A 23 3.30 -14.57 8.60
C LEU A 23 1.86 -14.41 8.09
N SER A 24 0.88 -14.17 8.97
CA SER A 24 -0.51 -13.92 8.59
C SER A 24 -0.71 -12.57 7.94
N GLU A 25 0.13 -11.59 8.29
CA GLU A 25 0.26 -10.31 7.60
C GLU A 25 1.07 -10.41 6.30
N GLY A 26 1.27 -11.61 5.74
CA GLY A 26 2.27 -11.92 4.71
C GLY A 26 2.48 -10.90 3.59
N ASP A 27 3.64 -10.94 2.93
CA ASP A 27 4.13 -9.91 2.01
C ASP A 27 3.06 -9.29 1.07
N PHE A 28 2.57 -8.12 1.43
CA PHE A 28 1.66 -7.35 0.58
C PHE A 28 2.45 -6.40 -0.31
N LEU A 29 2.13 -6.40 -1.60
CA LEU A 29 2.60 -5.36 -2.50
C LEU A 29 1.91 -4.05 -2.13
N THR A 30 2.66 -3.16 -1.49
CA THR A 30 2.21 -1.78 -1.28
C THR A 30 2.24 -1.04 -2.62
N PRO A 31 1.25 -0.17 -2.91
CA PRO A 31 1.34 0.72 -4.06
C PRO A 31 2.63 1.53 -3.96
N SER A 32 3.39 1.62 -5.05
CA SER A 32 4.54 2.51 -5.08
C SER A 32 4.09 3.93 -4.75
N GLY A 33 4.90 4.69 -4.00
CA GLY A 33 4.50 6.02 -3.50
C GLY A 33 3.94 6.94 -4.58
N GLN A 34 4.36 6.81 -5.85
CA GLN A 34 3.78 7.52 -7.01
C GLN A 34 2.27 7.36 -7.19
N ARG A 35 1.67 6.29 -6.65
CA ARG A 35 0.24 6.00 -6.69
C ARG A 35 -0.56 6.74 -5.62
N ASP A 36 0.11 7.42 -4.69
CA ASP A 36 -0.55 8.20 -3.66
C ASP A 36 -1.46 9.27 -4.25
N SER A 37 -2.56 9.51 -3.54
CA SER A 37 -3.55 10.48 -3.98
C SER A 37 -2.91 11.86 -4.13
N GLY A 38 -3.16 12.51 -5.27
CA GLY A 38 -2.65 13.85 -5.53
C GLY A 38 -1.26 13.92 -6.17
N LEU A 39 -0.54 12.80 -6.29
CA LEU A 39 0.69 12.76 -7.09
C LEU A 39 0.42 12.75 -8.59
N ALA A 40 1.47 13.01 -9.37
CA ALA A 40 1.39 13.18 -10.81
C ALA A 40 0.73 11.99 -11.50
N TRP A 41 1.16 10.75 -11.19
CA TRP A 41 0.57 9.53 -11.74
C TRP A 41 -0.90 9.36 -11.33
N SER A 42 -1.24 9.55 -10.05
CA SER A 42 -2.62 9.40 -9.55
C SER A 42 -3.59 10.39 -10.21
N LYS A 43 -3.17 11.66 -10.34
CA LYS A 43 -3.93 12.70 -11.05
C LYS A 43 -4.09 12.38 -12.54
N ASP A 44 -3.04 11.88 -13.17
CA ASP A 44 -3.04 11.56 -14.59
C ASP A 44 -3.91 10.34 -14.91
N HIS A 45 -3.73 9.27 -14.13
CA HIS A 45 -4.49 8.03 -14.23
C HIS A 45 -5.99 8.27 -14.03
N ARG A 46 -6.38 9.09 -13.04
CA ARG A 46 -7.79 9.48 -12.84
C ARG A 46 -8.37 10.17 -14.06
N ARG A 47 -7.62 11.06 -14.73
CA ARG A 47 -8.08 11.73 -15.96
C ARG A 47 -8.34 10.72 -17.07
N VAL A 48 -7.42 9.78 -17.28
CA VAL A 48 -7.57 8.73 -18.29
C VAL A 48 -8.79 7.85 -18.03
N LEU A 49 -9.01 7.44 -16.77
CA LEU A 49 -10.17 6.64 -16.37
C LEU A 49 -11.52 7.31 -16.72
N ILE A 50 -11.62 8.63 -16.59
CA ILE A 50 -12.84 9.38 -16.92
C ILE A 50 -12.89 9.82 -18.39
N GLY A 51 -12.09 9.20 -19.26
CA GLY A 51 -12.04 9.49 -20.70
C GLY A 51 -11.35 10.79 -21.07
N ARG A 52 -10.68 11.47 -20.13
CA ARG A 52 -9.88 12.67 -20.41
C ARG A 52 -8.46 12.26 -20.82
N ARG A 53 -7.82 13.10 -21.64
CA ARG A 53 -6.41 12.92 -22.00
C ARG A 53 -5.50 13.17 -20.78
N ASN A 54 -4.35 12.50 -20.81
CA ASN A 54 -3.27 12.71 -19.84
C ASN A 54 -2.79 14.18 -19.81
N LEU A 55 -2.21 14.59 -18.68
CA LEU A 55 -1.74 15.93 -18.38
C LEU A 55 -0.69 16.39 -19.40
N PHE A 56 0.21 15.50 -19.82
CA PHE A 56 1.21 15.80 -20.84
C PHE A 56 0.56 16.26 -22.15
N ARG A 57 -0.31 15.44 -22.75
CA ARG A 57 -1.03 15.77 -24.00
C ARG A 57 -1.96 16.97 -23.83
N ALA A 58 -2.59 17.12 -22.66
CA ALA A 58 -3.45 18.26 -22.37
C ALA A 58 -2.68 19.59 -22.27
N ARG A 59 -1.43 19.56 -21.78
CA ARG A 59 -0.54 20.73 -21.71
C ARG A 59 0.02 21.08 -23.08
N THR A 60 0.48 20.10 -23.86
CA THR A 60 1.06 20.34 -25.20
C THR A 60 0.09 21.04 -26.14
N ARG A 61 -1.21 20.71 -26.10
CA ARG A 61 -2.24 21.42 -26.91
C ARG A 61 -2.43 22.89 -26.52
N ARG A 62 -2.20 23.23 -25.25
CA ARG A 62 -2.26 24.63 -24.80
C ARG A 62 -1.02 25.43 -25.21
N SER A 63 0.06 24.75 -25.59
CA SER A 63 1.33 25.35 -25.96
C SER A 63 1.50 25.57 -27.47
N THR A 64 0.56 25.13 -28.30
CA THR A 64 0.57 25.37 -29.76
C THR A 64 -0.05 26.72 -30.10
N THR A 65 0.60 27.79 -29.68
CA THR A 65 0.43 29.14 -30.26
C THR A 65 1.77 29.86 -30.18
N ARG A 66 2.68 29.55 -31.10
CA ARG A 66 3.82 30.40 -31.43
C ARG A 66 4.16 30.22 -32.90
#